data_AF-A0A1Q8JG11-F1
#
_entry.id   AF-A0A1Q8JG11-F1
#
_cell.length_a   1.000
_cell.length_b   1.000
_cell.length_c   1.000
_cell.angle_alpha   90.00
_cell.angle_beta   90.00
_cell.angle_gamma   90.00
#
_symmetry.space_group_name_H-M   'P 1'
#
loop_
_entity.id
_entity.type
_entity.pdbx_description
1 polymer ?
#
loop_
_entity_poly.entity_id
_entity_poly.type
_entity_poly.pdbx_seq_one_letter_code
_entity_poly.pdbx_strand_id
1 'polypeptide(L)'
;MTTVFALLIAVAAMVGNTIAALWEARGSRLARYGRPVWQQPWFLAGLFADVVAWVLTVVALRYLPVFAVQSILAGAIALTTLSDHGWNPWNLAWRDRWAVVAVLAGLVLVAAAAEPDRPEALPPAATPALLVAFVLILVATPFVWRTGRPMLLALLAGLGFGGTALAVRALHPGPLRWDTIGDLLLDPLVYGVVVMGVLGVLAFAKALQNGPVGPATAVLSVTEVVVPGVVGIALLGDRIRDGWAGAALIGVVVALAGVIALTRTDPEAERHRVH
;
A
#
# COMPACT_ATOMS: atom_id res chain seq x y z
N MET A 1 -19.92 -6.17 11.15
CA MET A 1 -18.51 -6.15 11.59
C MET A 1 -18.25 -4.80 12.23
N THR A 2 -17.65 -4.73 13.42
CA THR A 2 -17.41 -3.43 14.09
C THR A 2 -16.21 -2.71 13.47
N THR A 3 -16.20 -1.38 13.52
CA THR A 3 -15.11 -0.50 13.07
C THR A 3 -13.76 -0.91 13.61
N VAL A 4 -13.70 -1.17 14.92
CA VAL A 4 -12.49 -1.55 15.63
C VAL A 4 -11.93 -2.84 15.03
N PHE A 5 -12.79 -3.81 14.72
CA PHE A 5 -12.35 -5.05 14.10
C PHE A 5 -11.80 -4.84 12.68
N ALA A 6 -12.43 -3.97 11.88
CA ALA A 6 -11.91 -3.63 10.55
C ALA A 6 -10.54 -2.92 10.62
N LEU A 7 -10.35 -2.01 11.59
CA LEU A 7 -9.07 -1.37 11.84
C LEU A 7 -8.01 -2.37 12.29
N LEU A 8 -8.36 -3.31 13.17
CA LEU A 8 -7.47 -4.38 13.60
C LEU A 8 -7.03 -5.26 12.42
N ILE A 9 -7.94 -5.56 11.48
CA ILE A 9 -7.59 -6.28 10.25
C ILE A 9 -6.62 -5.46 9.39
N ALA A 10 -6.85 -4.16 9.22
CA ALA A 10 -5.94 -3.29 8.46
C ALA A 10 -4.55 -3.22 9.10
N VAL A 11 -4.48 -3.11 10.44
CA VAL A 11 -3.21 -3.14 11.19
C VAL A 11 -2.54 -4.51 11.08
N ALA A 12 -3.29 -5.61 11.14
CA ALA A 12 -2.77 -6.95 10.94
C ALA A 12 -2.21 -7.12 9.52
N ALA A 13 -2.86 -6.55 8.50
CA ALA A 13 -2.35 -6.51 7.13
C ALA A 13 -1.01 -5.74 7.05
N MET A 14 -0.92 -4.55 7.66
CA MET A 14 0.33 -3.76 7.73
C MET A 14 1.47 -4.55 8.39
N VAL A 15 1.20 -5.22 9.50
CA VAL A 15 2.18 -6.08 10.20
C VAL A 15 2.56 -7.27 9.33
N GLY A 16 1.59 -7.93 8.70
CA GLY A 16 1.82 -9.04 7.79
C GLY A 16 2.73 -8.66 6.61
N ASN A 17 2.48 -7.52 5.98
CA ASN A 17 3.30 -6.96 4.90
C ASN A 17 4.74 -6.66 5.37
N THR A 18 4.88 -6.15 6.60
CA THR A 18 6.21 -5.95 7.22
C THR A 18 6.94 -7.28 7.41
N ILE A 19 6.25 -8.29 7.93
CA ILE A 19 6.84 -9.63 8.14
C ILE A 19 7.24 -10.27 6.82
N ALA A 20 6.38 -10.17 5.81
CA ALA A 20 6.64 -10.66 4.45
C ALA A 20 7.92 -10.05 3.89
N ALA A 21 8.01 -8.71 3.88
CA ALA A 21 9.18 -7.98 3.42
C ALA A 21 10.48 -8.41 4.16
N LEU A 22 10.41 -8.60 5.48
CA LEU A 22 11.57 -9.05 6.28
C LEU A 22 12.00 -10.48 5.94
N TRP A 23 11.05 -11.39 5.75
CA TRP A 23 11.32 -12.78 5.38
C TRP A 23 11.84 -12.92 3.96
N GLU A 24 11.30 -12.15 3.01
CA GLU A 24 11.80 -12.07 1.65
C GLU A 24 13.22 -11.50 1.60
N ALA A 25 13.47 -10.42 2.34
CA ALA A 25 14.81 -9.83 2.46
C ALA A 25 15.81 -10.79 3.12
N ARG A 26 15.36 -11.61 4.08
CA ARG A 26 16.20 -12.66 4.67
C ARG A 26 16.46 -13.79 3.66
N GLY A 27 15.43 -14.24 2.96
CA GLY A 27 15.52 -15.29 1.94
C GLY A 27 16.44 -14.90 0.78
N SER A 28 16.34 -13.65 0.31
CA SER A 28 17.19 -13.12 -0.76
C SER A 28 18.66 -13.00 -0.32
N ARG A 29 18.93 -12.59 0.93
CA ARG A 29 20.30 -12.57 1.49
C ARG A 29 20.90 -13.97 1.67
N LEU A 30 20.07 -14.98 1.96
CA LEU A 30 20.51 -16.37 2.12
C LEU A 30 20.68 -17.10 0.78
N ALA A 31 20.17 -16.55 -0.32
CA ALA A 31 20.38 -17.09 -1.65
C ALA A 31 21.86 -16.92 -2.06
N ARG A 32 22.66 -17.97 -1.83
CA ARG A 32 24.04 -18.05 -2.33
C ARG A 32 24.06 -18.20 -3.84
N TYR A 33 25.14 -17.70 -4.47
CA TYR A 33 25.43 -17.91 -5.90
C TYR A 33 25.17 -19.38 -6.30
N GLY A 34 24.26 -19.60 -7.24
CA GLY A 34 23.94 -20.91 -7.81
C GLY A 34 22.68 -21.61 -7.30
N ARG A 35 22.02 -21.12 -6.24
CA ARG A 35 20.68 -21.62 -5.84
C ARG A 35 19.60 -20.56 -6.08
N PRO A 36 18.54 -20.90 -6.80
CA PRO A 36 17.51 -19.93 -7.10
C PRO A 36 16.74 -19.49 -5.83
N VAL A 37 16.36 -18.22 -5.80
CA VAL A 37 15.68 -17.58 -4.66
C VAL A 37 14.35 -18.26 -4.32
N TRP A 38 13.63 -18.80 -5.30
CA TRP A 38 12.37 -19.52 -5.10
C TRP A 38 12.51 -20.87 -4.37
N GLN A 39 13.73 -21.35 -4.13
CA GLN A 39 13.99 -22.53 -3.29
C GLN A 39 14.30 -22.16 -1.83
N GLN A 40 14.39 -20.88 -1.50
CA GLN A 40 14.67 -20.45 -0.13
C GLN A 40 13.37 -20.48 0.70
N PRO A 41 13.31 -21.26 1.79
CA PRO A 41 12.09 -21.42 2.57
C PRO A 41 11.62 -20.08 3.19
N TRP A 42 12.56 -19.21 3.56
CA TRP A 42 12.23 -17.86 4.06
C TRP A 42 11.61 -16.96 2.98
N PHE A 43 12.03 -17.09 1.72
CA PHE A 43 11.44 -16.33 0.63
C PHE A 43 10.01 -16.80 0.35
N LEU A 44 9.78 -18.12 0.30
CA LEU A 44 8.44 -18.69 0.15
C LEU A 44 7.52 -18.37 1.32
N ALA A 45 8.04 -18.37 2.55
CA ALA A 45 7.30 -17.94 3.73
C ALA A 45 6.91 -16.46 3.65
N GLY A 46 7.81 -15.61 3.14
CA GLY A 46 7.54 -14.20 2.86
C GLY A 46 6.40 -14.03 1.86
N LEU A 47 6.48 -14.71 0.71
CA LEU A 47 5.44 -14.69 -0.31
C LEU A 47 4.07 -15.17 0.23
N PHE A 48 4.07 -16.20 1.07
CA PHE A 48 2.84 -16.66 1.74
C PHE A 48 2.28 -15.60 2.68
N ALA A 49 3.13 -14.96 3.48
CA ALA A 49 2.73 -13.86 4.36
C ALA A 49 2.17 -12.66 3.57
N ASP A 50 2.72 -12.38 2.39
CA ASP A 50 2.21 -11.36 1.47
C ASP A 50 0.80 -11.68 0.97
N VAL A 51 0.55 -12.93 0.56
CA VAL A 51 -0.81 -13.36 0.17
C VAL A 51 -1.79 -13.18 1.33
N VAL A 52 -1.39 -13.57 2.55
CA VAL A 52 -2.23 -13.40 3.74
C VAL A 52 -2.49 -11.92 4.03
N ALA A 53 -1.45 -11.07 4.00
CA ALA A 53 -1.56 -9.62 4.20
C ALA A 53 -2.45 -8.97 3.15
N TRP A 54 -2.36 -9.41 1.90
CA TRP A 54 -3.22 -8.96 0.81
C TRP A 54 -4.67 -9.36 1.02
N VAL A 55 -4.96 -10.60 1.43
CA VAL A 55 -6.33 -11.02 1.78
C VAL A 55 -6.89 -10.18 2.93
N LEU A 56 -6.09 -9.91 3.98
CA LEU A 56 -6.50 -9.02 5.06
C LEU A 56 -6.77 -7.60 4.56
N THR A 57 -5.96 -7.08 3.64
CA THR A 57 -6.19 -5.79 2.99
C THR A 57 -7.50 -5.77 2.21
N VAL A 58 -7.78 -6.82 1.45
CA VAL A 58 -9.05 -6.97 0.71
C VAL A 58 -10.23 -6.95 1.66
N VAL A 59 -10.14 -7.68 2.77
CA VAL A 59 -11.17 -7.67 3.83
C VAL A 59 -11.31 -6.26 4.42
N ALA A 60 -10.22 -5.59 4.79
CA ALA A 60 -10.26 -4.25 5.37
C ALA A 60 -10.93 -3.24 4.42
N LEU A 61 -10.61 -3.26 3.12
CA LEU A 61 -11.22 -2.40 2.10
C LEU A 61 -12.73 -2.62 1.96
N ARG A 62 -13.29 -3.73 2.43
CA ARG A 62 -14.76 -3.91 2.43
C ARG A 62 -15.45 -3.04 3.47
N TYR A 63 -14.78 -2.73 4.58
CA TYR A 63 -15.41 -2.11 5.74
C TYR A 63 -14.85 -0.72 6.06
N LEU A 64 -13.64 -0.41 5.59
CA LEU A 64 -13.00 0.88 5.80
C LEU A 64 -12.89 1.68 4.50
N PRO A 65 -12.92 3.02 4.60
CA PRO A 65 -12.52 3.91 3.51
C PRO A 65 -11.13 3.58 2.97
N VAL A 66 -10.94 3.76 1.66
CA VAL A 66 -9.68 3.47 0.97
C VAL A 66 -8.55 4.31 1.55
N PHE A 67 -8.76 5.60 1.79
CA PHE A 67 -7.73 6.48 2.36
C PHE A 67 -7.21 5.97 3.72
N ALA A 68 -8.09 5.39 4.54
CA ALA A 68 -7.73 4.87 5.85
C ALA A 68 -6.89 3.60 5.73
N VAL A 69 -7.33 2.66 4.89
CA VAL A 69 -6.57 1.41 4.65
C VAL A 69 -5.20 1.72 4.06
N GLN A 70 -5.13 2.56 3.02
CA GLN A 70 -3.86 2.88 2.36
C GLN A 70 -2.90 3.60 3.30
N SER A 71 -3.39 4.52 4.13
CA SER A 71 -2.56 5.19 5.13
C SER A 71 -1.96 4.19 6.12
N ILE A 72 -2.79 3.27 6.64
CA ILE A 72 -2.34 2.23 7.57
C ILE A 72 -1.27 1.34 6.90
N LEU A 73 -1.48 0.89 5.67
CA LEU A 73 -0.49 0.07 4.95
C LEU A 73 0.83 0.80 4.71
N ALA A 74 0.80 2.10 4.39
CA ALA A 74 2.01 2.92 4.28
C ALA A 74 2.82 2.96 5.60
N GLY A 75 2.15 2.76 6.73
CA GLY A 75 2.76 2.60 8.05
C GLY A 75 3.70 1.40 8.19
N ALA A 76 3.64 0.42 7.31
CA ALA A 76 4.55 -0.72 7.29
C ALA A 76 6.02 -0.27 7.20
N ILE A 77 6.28 0.86 6.54
CA ILE A 77 7.62 1.45 6.43
C ILE A 77 8.19 1.75 7.83
N ALA A 78 7.40 2.34 8.73
CA ALA A 78 7.85 2.61 10.10
C ALA A 78 8.19 1.32 10.86
N LEU A 79 7.42 0.24 10.64
CA LEU A 79 7.71 -1.06 11.25
C LEU A 79 8.98 -1.69 10.66
N THR A 80 9.19 -1.59 9.34
CA THR A 80 10.41 -2.08 8.69
C THR A 80 11.65 -1.30 9.14
N THR A 81 11.57 0.02 9.33
CA THR A 81 12.70 0.79 9.87
C THR A 81 13.02 0.38 11.31
N LEU A 82 11.98 0.17 12.12
CA LEU A 82 12.16 -0.25 13.51
C LEU A 82 12.74 -1.67 13.62
N SER A 83 12.33 -2.58 12.74
CA SER A 83 12.85 -3.95 12.71
C SER A 83 14.32 -4.00 12.25
N ASP A 84 14.72 -3.16 11.30
CA ASP A 84 16.12 -3.00 10.87
C ASP A 84 17.05 -2.55 12.01
N HIS A 85 16.49 -1.95 13.07
CA HIS A 85 17.21 -1.49 14.26
C HIS A 85 16.93 -2.36 15.51
N GLY A 86 16.49 -3.61 15.32
CA GLY A 86 16.31 -4.58 16.39
C GLY A 86 15.10 -4.31 17.27
N TRP A 87 14.05 -3.69 16.73
CA TRP A 87 12.83 -3.30 17.43
C TRP A 87 13.01 -2.29 18.57
N ASN A 88 14.21 -1.72 18.70
CA ASN A 88 14.52 -0.73 19.72
C ASN A 88 14.55 0.67 19.10
N PRO A 89 13.58 1.56 19.42
CA PRO A 89 13.54 2.91 18.85
C PRO A 89 14.73 3.77 19.29
N TRP A 90 15.45 3.38 20.34
CA TRP A 90 16.64 4.09 20.80
C TRP A 90 17.85 3.87 19.89
N ASN A 91 17.84 2.82 19.06
CA ASN A 91 18.86 2.55 18.06
C ASN A 91 18.67 3.38 16.77
N LEU A 92 17.50 4.01 16.59
CA LEU A 92 17.23 4.90 15.46
C LEU A 92 17.92 6.24 15.65
N ALA A 93 18.36 6.83 14.53
CA ALA A 93 18.71 8.24 14.48
C ALA A 93 17.56 9.09 15.00
N TRP A 94 17.89 10.25 15.59
CA TRP A 94 16.89 11.16 16.16
C TRP A 94 15.78 11.50 15.15
N ARG A 95 16.16 11.75 13.90
CA ARG A 95 15.23 12.07 12.81
C ARG A 95 14.25 10.92 12.53
N ASP A 96 14.76 9.70 12.38
CA ASP A 96 13.93 8.52 12.09
C ASP A 96 13.01 8.17 13.24
N ARG A 97 13.45 8.38 14.48
CA ARG A 97 12.60 8.21 15.66
C ARG A 97 11.37 9.13 15.61
N TRP A 98 11.57 10.42 15.32
CA TRP A 98 10.45 11.35 15.19
C TRP A 98 9.59 11.06 13.97
N ALA A 99 10.18 10.56 12.87
CA ALA A 99 9.44 10.13 11.71
C ALA A 99 8.53 8.92 12.02
N VAL A 100 9.02 7.91 12.75
CA VAL A 100 8.19 6.79 13.24
C VAL A 100 7.04 7.30 14.13
N VAL A 101 7.32 8.19 15.08
CA VAL A 101 6.28 8.79 15.94
C VAL A 101 5.25 9.54 15.10
N ALA A 102 5.68 10.32 14.11
CA ALA A 102 4.80 11.03 13.20
C ALA A 102 3.91 10.07 12.41
N VAL A 103 4.47 8.98 11.86
CA VAL A 103 3.68 7.92 11.20
C VAL A 103 2.60 7.42 12.14
N LEU A 104 2.98 6.90 13.31
CA LEU A 104 2.03 6.29 14.24
C LEU A 104 0.94 7.27 14.72
N ALA A 105 1.31 8.51 15.02
CA ALA A 105 0.36 9.55 15.41
C ALA A 105 -0.61 9.89 14.26
N GLY A 106 -0.10 10.02 13.04
CA GLY A 106 -0.92 10.23 11.85
C GLY A 106 -1.90 9.08 11.61
N LEU A 107 -1.46 7.83 11.77
CA LEU A 107 -2.32 6.65 11.63
C LEU A 107 -3.44 6.62 12.66
N VAL A 108 -3.16 6.97 13.93
CA VAL A 108 -4.18 7.08 14.97
C VAL A 108 -5.24 8.11 14.58
N LEU A 109 -4.81 9.26 14.05
CA LEU A 109 -5.71 10.33 13.64
C LEU A 109 -6.56 9.93 12.43
N VAL A 110 -5.96 9.26 11.43
CA VAL A 110 -6.67 8.70 10.27
C VAL A 110 -7.68 7.64 10.70
N ALA A 111 -7.29 6.72 11.58
CA ALA A 111 -8.16 5.67 12.09
C ALA A 111 -9.35 6.25 12.89
N ALA A 112 -9.12 7.30 13.66
CA ALA A 112 -10.18 7.99 14.42
C ALA A 112 -11.13 8.78 13.51
N ALA A 113 -10.65 9.29 12.37
CA ALA A 113 -11.43 10.06 11.42
C ALA A 113 -12.21 9.19 10.42
N ALA A 114 -11.82 7.92 10.23
CA ALA A 114 -12.47 7.02 9.29
C ALA A 114 -13.93 6.75 9.69
N GLU A 115 -14.87 7.05 8.79
CA GLU A 115 -16.26 6.67 9.02
C GLU A 115 -16.51 5.25 8.50
N PRO A 116 -16.96 4.34 9.36
CA PRO A 116 -16.99 2.91 9.07
C PRO A 116 -18.39 2.59 8.56
N ASP A 117 -18.69 3.06 7.35
CA ASP A 117 -19.84 2.54 6.64
C ASP A 117 -19.67 2.74 5.14
N ARG A 118 -19.87 1.65 4.42
CA ARG A 118 -19.87 1.67 2.96
C ARG A 118 -21.28 2.00 2.49
N PRO A 119 -21.46 2.88 1.49
CA PRO A 119 -22.75 3.06 0.86
C PRO A 119 -23.30 1.73 0.34
N GLU A 120 -24.60 1.46 0.54
CA GLU A 120 -25.26 0.22 0.09
C GLU A 120 -25.21 0.04 -1.43
N ALA A 121 -25.12 1.14 -2.18
CA ALA A 121 -24.94 1.15 -3.62
C ALA A 121 -23.92 2.22 -4.04
N LEU A 122 -23.06 1.87 -5.00
CA LEU A 122 -22.21 2.86 -5.66
C LEU A 122 -23.02 3.70 -6.65
N PRO A 123 -22.58 4.94 -6.93
CA PRO A 123 -23.07 5.66 -8.10
C PRO A 123 -22.92 4.79 -9.37
N PRO A 124 -23.92 4.76 -10.27
CA PRO A 124 -23.85 3.95 -11.50
C PRO A 124 -22.63 4.25 -12.38
N ALA A 125 -22.11 5.48 -12.28
CA ALA A 125 -20.93 5.92 -13.02
C ALA A 125 -19.59 5.46 -12.41
N ALA A 126 -19.57 4.93 -11.18
CA ALA A 126 -18.32 4.62 -10.47
C ALA A 126 -17.50 3.52 -11.16
N THR A 127 -18.14 2.38 -11.45
CA THR A 127 -17.49 1.26 -12.14
C THR A 127 -16.98 1.65 -13.53
N PRO A 128 -17.78 2.22 -14.45
CA PRO A 128 -17.26 2.58 -15.77
C PRO A 128 -16.17 3.66 -15.70
N ALA A 129 -16.26 4.63 -14.79
CA ALA A 129 -15.22 5.64 -14.63
C ALA A 129 -13.88 5.02 -14.18
N LEU A 130 -13.91 4.08 -13.23
CA LEU A 130 -12.71 3.34 -12.83
C LEU A 130 -12.12 2.52 -13.97
N LEU A 131 -12.95 1.79 -14.73
CA LEU A 131 -12.49 1.00 -15.86
C LEU A 131 -11.83 1.87 -16.94
N VAL A 132 -12.43 3.01 -17.28
CA VAL A 132 -11.83 3.99 -18.20
C VAL A 132 -10.49 4.49 -17.65
N ALA A 133 -10.41 4.83 -16.37
CA ALA A 133 -9.15 5.26 -15.75
C ALA A 133 -8.07 4.17 -15.82
N PHE A 134 -8.41 2.90 -15.55
CA PHE A 134 -7.48 1.77 -15.66
C PHE A 134 -6.98 1.59 -17.09
N VAL A 135 -7.87 1.67 -18.08
CA VAL A 135 -7.50 1.61 -19.50
C VAL A 135 -6.55 2.76 -19.87
N LEU A 136 -6.84 3.99 -19.44
CA LEU A 136 -5.97 5.15 -19.69
C LEU A 136 -4.58 4.96 -19.06
N ILE A 137 -4.51 4.45 -17.83
CA ILE A 137 -3.23 4.13 -17.17
C ILE A 137 -2.47 3.07 -17.98
N LEU A 138 -3.13 1.99 -18.40
CA LEU A 138 -2.52 0.93 -19.21
C LEU A 138 -2.02 1.43 -20.57
N VAL A 139 -2.77 2.30 -21.24
CA VAL A 139 -2.35 2.94 -22.48
C VAL A 139 -1.15 3.86 -22.25
N ALA A 140 -1.07 4.55 -21.11
CA ALA A 140 0.06 5.40 -20.75
C ALA A 140 1.33 4.61 -20.37
N THR A 141 1.18 3.41 -19.82
CA THR A 141 2.28 2.52 -19.35
C THR A 141 3.44 2.42 -20.34
N PRO A 142 3.28 2.03 -21.62
CA PRO A 142 4.41 1.88 -22.53
C PRO A 142 5.14 3.19 -22.83
N PHE A 143 4.50 4.35 -22.68
CA PHE A 143 5.16 5.65 -22.83
C PHE A 143 6.02 5.95 -21.60
N VAL A 144 5.45 5.79 -20.40
CA VAL A 144 6.16 5.96 -19.13
C VAL A 144 7.34 4.99 -19.03
N TRP A 145 7.12 3.73 -19.41
CA TRP A 145 8.13 2.67 -19.38
C TRP A 145 9.37 3.01 -20.21
N ARG A 146 9.16 3.60 -21.40
CA ARG A 146 10.24 4.02 -22.29
C ARG A 146 11.05 5.20 -21.75
N THR A 147 10.48 6.05 -20.90
CA THR A 147 11.24 7.18 -20.33
C THR A 147 12.38 6.71 -19.43
N GLY A 148 12.27 5.51 -18.85
CA GLY A 148 13.21 4.97 -17.87
C GLY A 148 13.30 5.77 -16.57
N ARG A 149 12.49 6.84 -16.40
CA ARG A 149 12.56 7.74 -15.24
C ARG A 149 12.00 7.04 -14.00
N PRO A 150 12.83 6.74 -12.98
CA PRO A 150 12.41 5.93 -11.83
C PRO A 150 11.23 6.53 -11.08
N MET A 151 11.16 7.87 -10.98
CA MET A 151 10.09 8.56 -10.26
C MET A 151 8.75 8.48 -11.01
N LEU A 152 8.76 8.47 -12.34
CA LEU A 152 7.52 8.26 -13.13
C LEU A 152 7.07 6.80 -13.07
N LEU A 153 8.01 5.85 -13.02
CA LEU A 153 7.73 4.44 -12.83
C LEU A 153 7.16 4.15 -11.43
N ALA A 154 7.68 4.82 -10.40
CA ALA A 154 7.14 4.73 -9.04
C ALA A 154 5.74 5.35 -8.92
N LEU A 155 5.49 6.47 -9.62
CA LEU A 155 4.16 7.05 -9.75
C LEU A 155 3.21 6.05 -10.42
N LEU A 156 3.62 5.45 -11.54
CA LEU A 156 2.85 4.42 -12.24
C LEU A 156 2.57 3.20 -11.34
N ALA A 157 3.54 2.82 -10.51
CA ALA A 157 3.36 1.75 -9.55
C ALA A 157 2.29 2.06 -8.51
N GLY A 158 2.32 3.28 -7.93
CA GLY A 158 1.31 3.71 -6.97
C GLY A 158 -0.08 3.84 -7.58
N LEU A 159 -0.18 4.24 -8.85
CA LEU A 159 -1.44 4.18 -9.60
C LEU A 159 -1.91 2.74 -9.82
N GLY A 160 -0.98 1.81 -10.06
CA GLY A 160 -1.23 0.36 -10.11
C GLY A 160 -1.86 -0.16 -8.82
N PHE A 161 -1.13 -0.09 -7.71
CA PHE A 161 -1.62 -0.59 -6.42
C PHE A 161 -2.86 0.16 -5.91
N GLY A 162 -2.90 1.49 -6.08
CA GLY A 162 -4.09 2.28 -5.77
C GLY A 162 -5.30 1.88 -6.62
N GLY A 163 -5.09 1.56 -7.90
CA GLY A 163 -6.12 1.01 -8.79
C GLY A 163 -6.64 -0.34 -8.30
N THR A 164 -5.77 -1.22 -7.81
CA THR A 164 -6.15 -2.48 -7.17
C THR A 164 -7.02 -2.24 -5.94
N ALA A 165 -6.63 -1.31 -5.07
CA ALA A 165 -7.42 -0.97 -3.89
C ALA A 165 -8.80 -0.42 -4.26
N LEU A 166 -8.87 0.47 -5.27
CA LEU A 166 -10.12 1.02 -5.78
C LEU A 166 -11.02 -0.05 -6.43
N ALA A 167 -10.44 -0.99 -7.18
CA ALA A 167 -11.18 -2.09 -7.79
C ALA A 167 -11.77 -3.02 -6.72
N VAL A 168 -10.96 -3.43 -5.74
CA VAL A 168 -11.43 -4.23 -4.59
C VAL A 168 -12.50 -3.50 -3.80
N ARG A 169 -12.29 -2.19 -3.57
CA ARG A 169 -13.29 -1.34 -2.95
C ARG A 169 -14.55 -1.37 -3.81
N ALA A 170 -14.50 -1.11 -5.11
CA ALA A 170 -15.69 -0.97 -5.97
C ALA A 170 -16.49 -2.27 -6.19
N LEU A 171 -15.88 -3.46 -6.12
CA LEU A 171 -16.56 -4.75 -6.32
C LEU A 171 -17.82 -4.89 -5.43
N HIS A 172 -18.94 -5.32 -6.01
CA HIS A 172 -20.21 -5.50 -5.31
C HIS A 172 -20.94 -6.78 -5.74
N PRO A 173 -21.46 -7.61 -4.81
CA PRO A 173 -21.45 -7.47 -3.34
C PRO A 173 -20.07 -7.65 -2.65
N GLY A 174 -19.01 -7.89 -3.42
CA GLY A 174 -17.63 -8.09 -2.96
C GLY A 174 -17.20 -9.57 -3.03
N PRO A 175 -15.90 -9.86 -3.22
CA PRO A 175 -15.41 -11.20 -3.56
C PRO A 175 -15.72 -12.29 -2.52
N LEU A 176 -16.01 -11.91 -1.27
CA LEU A 176 -16.29 -12.82 -0.16
C LEU A 176 -17.78 -13.13 0.03
N ARG A 177 -18.67 -12.50 -0.73
CA ARG A 177 -20.14 -12.64 -0.59
C ARG A 177 -20.80 -13.28 -1.81
N TRP A 178 -20.02 -13.82 -2.74
CA TRP A 178 -20.55 -14.37 -3.99
C TRP A 178 -20.72 -15.86 -3.81
N ASP A 179 -21.89 -16.37 -4.16
CA ASP A 179 -22.25 -17.77 -3.95
C ASP A 179 -21.46 -18.70 -4.88
N THR A 180 -21.01 -18.19 -6.04
CA THR A 180 -20.24 -18.96 -7.03
C THR A 180 -19.03 -18.18 -7.53
N ILE A 181 -17.89 -18.88 -7.74
CA ILE A 181 -16.68 -18.31 -8.37
C ILE A 181 -16.98 -17.83 -9.80
N GLY A 182 -17.93 -18.46 -10.49
CA GLY A 182 -18.34 -18.10 -11.84
C GLY A 182 -18.86 -16.66 -11.93
N ASP A 183 -19.62 -16.21 -10.94
CA ASP A 183 -20.07 -14.82 -10.88
C ASP A 183 -18.87 -13.88 -10.80
N LEU A 184 -17.83 -14.27 -10.03
CA LEU A 184 -16.60 -13.49 -9.80
C LEU A 184 -15.88 -13.15 -11.09
N LEU A 185 -15.87 -14.11 -12.01
CA LEU A 185 -15.22 -13.96 -13.30
C LEU A 185 -16.03 -13.09 -14.27
N LEU A 186 -17.31 -12.82 -14.02
CA LEU A 186 -18.12 -11.96 -14.89
C LEU A 186 -17.93 -10.47 -14.60
N ASP A 187 -17.40 -10.11 -13.44
CA ASP A 187 -17.21 -8.70 -13.07
C ASP A 187 -15.88 -8.16 -13.62
N PRO A 188 -15.92 -7.11 -14.46
CA PRO A 188 -14.72 -6.52 -15.06
C PRO A 188 -13.72 -5.99 -14.03
N LEU A 189 -14.16 -5.59 -12.83
CA LEU A 189 -13.27 -5.06 -11.80
C LEU A 189 -12.33 -6.13 -11.22
N VAL A 190 -12.68 -7.41 -11.27
CA VAL A 190 -11.80 -8.51 -10.85
C VAL A 190 -10.54 -8.55 -11.72
N TYR A 191 -10.69 -8.36 -13.02
CA TYR A 191 -9.56 -8.22 -13.93
C TYR A 191 -8.77 -6.94 -13.64
N GLY A 192 -9.45 -5.86 -13.26
CA GLY A 192 -8.81 -4.62 -12.80
C GLY A 192 -7.88 -4.86 -11.60
N VAL A 193 -8.31 -5.62 -10.59
CA VAL A 193 -7.49 -5.98 -9.43
C VAL A 193 -6.18 -6.66 -9.85
N VAL A 194 -6.26 -7.66 -10.74
CA VAL A 194 -5.10 -8.42 -11.19
C VAL A 194 -4.18 -7.57 -12.06
N VAL A 195 -4.74 -6.93 -13.08
CA VAL A 195 -3.96 -6.18 -14.08
C VAL A 195 -3.27 -4.98 -13.45
N MET A 196 -3.97 -4.22 -12.61
CA MET A 196 -3.40 -3.07 -11.92
C MET A 196 -2.38 -3.48 -10.85
N GLY A 197 -2.60 -4.62 -10.17
CA GLY A 197 -1.64 -5.17 -9.21
C GLY A 197 -0.35 -5.61 -9.89
N VAL A 198 -0.45 -6.35 -10.99
CA VAL A 198 0.71 -6.76 -11.80
C VAL A 198 1.45 -5.54 -12.35
N LEU A 199 0.72 -4.54 -12.86
CA LEU A 199 1.32 -3.28 -13.29
C LEU A 199 2.09 -2.60 -12.14
N GLY A 200 1.49 -2.54 -10.95
CA GLY A 200 2.10 -1.98 -9.74
C GLY A 200 3.45 -2.62 -9.43
N VAL A 201 3.46 -3.95 -9.32
CA VAL A 201 4.68 -4.75 -9.04
C VAL A 201 5.75 -4.53 -10.11
N LEU A 202 5.38 -4.66 -11.38
CA LEU A 202 6.33 -4.56 -12.49
C LEU A 202 6.91 -3.15 -12.63
N ALA A 203 6.06 -2.12 -12.51
CA ALA A 203 6.50 -0.72 -12.56
C ALA A 203 7.39 -0.37 -11.37
N PHE A 204 7.07 -0.86 -10.16
CA PHE A 204 7.90 -0.61 -8.99
C PHE A 204 9.25 -1.31 -9.09
N ALA A 205 9.26 -2.59 -9.48
CA ALA A 205 10.50 -3.32 -9.73
C ALA A 205 11.37 -2.59 -10.76
N LYS A 206 10.78 -2.05 -11.83
CA LYS A 206 11.50 -1.28 -12.83
C LYS A 206 11.99 0.07 -12.29
N ALA A 207 11.24 0.73 -11.41
CA ALA A 207 11.65 1.95 -10.73
C ALA A 207 12.90 1.70 -9.87
N LEU A 208 12.91 0.61 -9.10
CA LEU A 208 14.04 0.22 -8.24
C LEU A 208 15.28 -0.19 -9.05
N GLN A 209 15.10 -0.76 -10.24
CA GLN A 209 16.22 -1.05 -11.15
C GLN A 209 16.85 0.22 -11.74
N ASN A 210 16.05 1.26 -11.93
CA ASN A 210 16.44 2.47 -12.65
C ASN A 210 16.78 3.65 -11.72
N GLY A 211 16.64 3.51 -10.41
CA GLY A 211 16.77 4.64 -9.49
C GLY A 211 16.87 4.26 -8.02
N PRO A 212 17.01 5.28 -7.15
CA PRO A 212 17.21 5.06 -5.73
C PRO A 212 15.93 4.54 -5.06
N VAL A 213 16.08 3.49 -4.24
CA VAL A 213 14.97 2.81 -3.55
C VAL A 213 14.16 3.78 -2.72
N GLY A 214 14.83 4.61 -1.92
CA GLY A 214 14.19 5.54 -1.00
C GLY A 214 13.18 6.49 -1.65
N PRO A 215 13.63 7.40 -2.52
CA PRO A 215 12.74 8.31 -3.26
C PRO A 215 11.66 7.59 -4.07
N ALA A 216 11.96 6.44 -4.68
CA ALA A 216 10.97 5.66 -5.42
C ALA A 216 9.86 5.13 -4.50
N THR A 217 10.21 4.56 -3.33
CA THR A 217 9.24 4.13 -2.32
C THR A 217 8.40 5.30 -1.81
N ALA A 218 9.01 6.48 -1.59
CA ALA A 218 8.27 7.67 -1.17
C ALA A 218 7.21 8.09 -2.19
N VAL A 219 7.57 8.14 -3.48
CA VAL A 219 6.63 8.48 -4.57
C VAL A 219 5.51 7.45 -4.67
N LEU A 220 5.86 6.16 -4.60
CA LEU A 220 4.90 5.06 -4.56
C LEU A 220 3.89 5.26 -3.42
N SER A 221 4.36 5.36 -2.18
CA SER A 221 3.50 5.42 -0.99
C SER A 221 2.59 6.65 -1.00
N VAL A 222 3.10 7.82 -1.42
CA VAL A 222 2.26 9.03 -1.52
C VAL A 222 1.17 8.83 -2.57
N THR A 223 1.52 8.30 -3.74
CA THR A 223 0.57 8.12 -4.84
C THR A 223 -0.50 7.11 -4.48
N GLU A 224 -0.10 5.98 -3.92
CA GLU A 224 -0.97 4.89 -3.49
C GLU A 224 -1.89 5.28 -2.33
N VAL A 225 -1.54 6.28 -1.52
CA VAL A 225 -2.45 6.78 -0.47
C VAL A 225 -3.36 7.88 -1.00
N VAL A 226 -2.78 8.89 -1.64
CA VAL A 226 -3.50 10.13 -1.98
C VAL A 226 -4.48 9.91 -3.13
N VAL A 227 -4.04 9.29 -4.22
CA VAL A 227 -4.88 9.14 -5.42
C VAL A 227 -6.13 8.30 -5.13
N PRO A 228 -6.02 7.05 -4.64
CA PRO A 228 -7.21 6.26 -4.38
C PRO A 228 -7.98 6.74 -3.14
N GLY A 229 -7.35 7.46 -2.20
CA GLY A 229 -8.07 8.14 -1.13
C GLY A 229 -9.03 9.22 -1.66
N VAL A 230 -8.54 10.09 -2.55
CA VAL A 230 -9.35 11.12 -3.21
C VAL A 230 -10.45 10.49 -4.07
N VAL A 231 -10.11 9.49 -4.89
CA VAL A 231 -11.10 8.80 -5.74
C VAL A 231 -12.13 8.05 -4.90
N GLY A 232 -11.72 7.43 -3.79
CA GLY A 232 -12.63 6.75 -2.86
C GLY A 232 -13.69 7.71 -2.31
N ILE A 233 -13.29 8.90 -1.88
CA ILE A 233 -14.21 9.93 -1.36
C ILE A 233 -15.10 10.48 -2.48
N ALA A 234 -14.50 10.84 -3.62
CA ALA A 234 -15.22 11.51 -4.71
C ALA A 234 -16.18 10.59 -5.49
N LEU A 235 -15.83 9.30 -5.64
CA LEU A 235 -16.51 8.39 -6.56
C LEU A 235 -17.13 7.16 -5.87
N LEU A 236 -16.51 6.66 -4.79
CA LEU A 236 -16.96 5.43 -4.11
C LEU A 236 -17.81 5.70 -2.85
N GLY A 237 -18.01 6.98 -2.53
CA GLY A 237 -18.77 7.41 -1.35
C GLY A 237 -18.09 7.05 -0.03
N ASP A 238 -16.76 6.96 -0.02
CA ASP A 238 -16.01 6.85 1.23
C ASP A 238 -16.22 8.13 2.06
N ARG A 239 -16.59 7.94 3.33
CA ARG A 239 -16.88 9.04 4.25
C ARG A 239 -15.80 9.20 5.30
N ILE A 240 -15.62 10.46 5.70
CA ILE A 240 -14.86 10.87 6.87
C ILE A 240 -15.89 11.28 7.90
N ARG A 241 -15.67 10.90 9.17
CA ARG A 241 -16.56 11.23 10.27
C ARG A 241 -16.85 12.74 10.30
N ASP A 242 -18.11 13.10 10.53
CA ASP A 242 -18.53 14.50 10.57
C ASP A 242 -17.67 15.35 11.51
N GLY A 243 -17.13 16.46 11.00
CA GLY A 243 -16.22 17.36 11.74
C GLY A 243 -14.75 16.91 11.79
N TRP A 244 -14.41 15.72 11.27
CA TRP A 244 -13.05 15.17 11.30
C TRP A 244 -12.25 15.36 10.00
N ALA A 245 -12.79 16.04 8.98
CA ALA A 245 -12.10 16.24 7.70
C ALA A 245 -10.69 16.86 7.86
N GLY A 246 -10.56 17.87 8.72
CA GLY A 246 -9.26 18.48 9.03
C GLY A 246 -8.31 17.52 9.73
N ALA A 247 -8.82 16.75 10.69
CA ALA A 247 -8.04 15.72 11.39
C ALA A 247 -7.59 14.60 10.44
N ALA A 248 -8.46 14.11 9.56
CA ALA A 248 -8.11 13.13 8.54
C ALA A 248 -6.98 13.64 7.64
N LEU A 249 -7.11 14.86 7.13
CA LEU A 249 -6.09 15.48 6.27
C LEU A 249 -4.76 15.62 7.00
N ILE A 250 -4.76 16.15 8.22
CA ILE A 250 -3.56 16.27 9.06
C ILE A 250 -2.94 14.89 9.29
N GLY A 251 -3.77 13.89 9.61
CA GLY A 251 -3.31 12.53 9.88
C GLY A 251 -2.61 11.92 8.67
N VAL A 252 -3.21 12.01 7.49
CA VAL A 252 -2.62 11.55 6.22
C VAL A 252 -1.32 12.29 5.93
N VAL A 253 -1.32 13.63 6.03
CA VAL A 253 -0.14 14.45 5.74
C VAL A 253 1.01 14.13 6.69
N VAL A 254 0.74 14.04 7.99
CA VAL A 254 1.75 13.72 9.01
C VAL A 254 2.28 12.30 8.82
N ALA A 255 1.41 11.32 8.52
CA ALA A 255 1.83 9.95 8.26
C ALA A 255 2.71 9.86 7.01
N LEU A 256 2.30 10.47 5.90
CA LEU A 256 3.08 10.49 4.66
C LEU A 256 4.39 11.25 4.82
N ALA A 257 4.41 12.37 5.57
CA ALA A 257 5.64 13.09 5.85
C ALA A 257 6.64 12.22 6.64
N GLY A 258 6.15 11.47 7.63
CA GLY A 258 6.95 10.48 8.35
C GLY A 258 7.50 9.38 7.44
N VAL A 259 6.66 8.80 6.59
CA VAL A 259 7.07 7.79 5.58
C VAL A 259 8.13 8.36 4.62
N ILE A 260 7.94 9.58 4.13
CA ILE A 260 8.91 10.25 3.24
C ILE A 260 10.23 10.49 3.98
N ALA A 261 10.19 10.85 5.26
CA ALA A 261 11.39 11.03 6.05
C ALA A 261 12.15 9.71 6.24
N LEU A 262 11.45 8.61 6.54
CA LEU A 262 12.03 7.28 6.73
C LEU A 262 12.57 6.66 5.43
N THR A 263 12.01 7.02 4.29
CA THR A 263 12.47 6.53 2.99
C THR A 263 13.64 7.34 2.44
N ARG A 264 14.03 8.45 3.06
CA ARG A 264 15.26 9.16 2.66
C ARG A 264 16.47 8.44 3.27
N THR A 265 17.43 8.07 2.43
CA THR A 265 18.72 7.55 2.90
C THR A 265 19.44 8.60 3.74
N ASP A 266 19.85 8.22 4.97
CA ASP A 266 20.66 9.09 5.81
C ASP A 266 22.15 8.88 5.50
N PRO A 267 22.90 9.91 5.05
CA PRO A 267 24.31 9.77 4.68
C PRO A 267 25.23 9.32 5.83
N GLU A 268 24.80 9.50 7.08
CA GLU A 268 25.56 9.09 8.27
C GLU A 268 25.44 7.60 8.57
N ALA A 269 24.29 6.97 8.26
CA ALA A 269 24.09 5.53 8.40
C ALA A 269 24.94 4.72 7.40
N GLU A 270 25.27 5.31 6.26
CA GLU A 270 26.14 4.72 5.24
C GLU A 270 27.61 4.62 5.71
N ARG A 271 28.08 5.57 6.54
CA ARG A 271 29.45 5.52 7.11
C ARG A 271 29.62 4.44 8.18
N HIS A 272 28.60 4.15 8.97
CA HIS A 272 28.64 3.11 10.00
C HIS A 272 28.55 1.67 9.46
N ARG A 273 28.15 1.48 8.19
CA ARG A 273 28.16 0.14 7.54
C ARG A 273 29.48 -0.20 6.85
N VAL A 274 30.39 0.77 6.71
CA VAL A 274 31.68 0.63 6.01
C VAL A 274 32.85 0.47 6.99
N HIS A 275 32.60 0.58 8.30
CA HIS A 275 33.56 0.32 9.38
C HIS A 275 33.12 -0.87 10.23
#